data_AF-A0A7W6JDE3-F1
#
_entry.id   AF-A0A7W6JDE3-F1
#
_cell.length_a   1.000
_cell.length_b   1.000
_cell.length_c   1.000
_cell.angle_alpha   90.00
_cell.angle_beta   90.00
_cell.angle_gamma   90.00
#
_symmetry.space_group_name_H-M   'P 1'
#
loop_
_entity.id
_entity.type
_entity.pdbx_description
1 polymer ?
#
loop_
_entity_poly.entity_id
_entity_poly.type
_entity_poly.pdbx_seq_one_letter_code
_entity_poly.pdbx_strand_id
1 'polypeptide(L)'
;MTDAAVLNATARVRQLIDLTDRLTARLVEEAAAFESHRPQDVAATLAATQDLANAYRRESARVKADPASIAPAPLAERNALIKATETFEGILTRHSRAIEAARVVSEGLVRTIAEEVAGQRVSPSAYGASGRANAGDSRAVTFNRMA
;
A
#
# COMPACT_ATOMS: atom_id res chain seq x y z
N MET A 1 21.03 32.56 -29.83
CA MET A 1 21.05 32.08 -28.42
C MET A 1 19.75 31.42 -27.99
N THR A 2 18.61 31.72 -28.63
CA THR A 2 17.28 31.17 -28.30
C THR A 2 17.15 29.67 -28.58
N ASP A 3 17.75 29.14 -29.65
CA ASP A 3 17.68 27.71 -29.98
C ASP A 3 18.26 26.80 -28.90
N ALA A 4 19.41 27.15 -28.32
CA ALA A 4 20.02 26.38 -27.24
C ALA A 4 19.14 26.35 -25.98
N ALA A 5 18.48 27.46 -25.66
CA ALA A 5 17.55 27.54 -24.53
C ALA A 5 16.30 26.67 -24.76
N VAL A 6 15.74 26.69 -25.98
CA VAL A 6 14.60 25.85 -26.36
C VAL A 6 14.98 24.36 -26.31
N LEU A 7 16.15 23.99 -26.84
CA LEU A 7 16.67 22.62 -26.79
C LEU A 7 16.84 22.13 -25.35
N ASN A 8 17.47 22.93 -24.49
CA ASN A 8 17.67 22.57 -23.07
C ASN A 8 16.34 22.45 -22.32
N ALA A 9 15.41 23.38 -22.52
CA ALA A 9 14.08 23.34 -21.93
C ALA A 9 13.31 22.10 -22.38
N THR A 10 13.38 21.77 -23.68
CA THR A 10 12.74 20.57 -24.25
C THR A 10 13.34 19.29 -23.67
N ALA A 11 14.67 19.19 -23.59
CA ALA A 11 15.35 18.04 -23.01
C ALA A 11 14.95 17.84 -21.55
N ARG A 12 14.84 18.94 -20.78
CA ARG A 12 14.40 18.89 -19.37
C ARG A 12 12.96 18.42 -19.23
N VAL A 13 12.05 18.93 -20.08
CA VAL A 13 10.66 18.48 -20.10
C VAL A 13 10.56 16.99 -20.41
N ARG A 14 11.27 16.51 -21.43
CA ARG A 14 11.31 15.08 -21.79
C ARG A 14 11.90 14.21 -20.71
N GLN A 15 12.94 14.66 -20.02
CA GLN A 15 13.52 13.95 -18.88
C GLN A 15 12.49 13.80 -17.75
N LEU A 16 11.69 14.83 -17.47
CA LEU A 16 10.65 14.77 -16.45
C LEU A 16 9.50 13.85 -16.86
N ILE A 17 9.14 13.83 -18.14
CA ILE A 17 8.17 12.86 -18.69
C ILE A 17 8.67 11.43 -18.51
N ASP A 18 9.90 11.11 -18.95
CA ASP A 18 10.48 9.76 -18.80
C ASP A 18 10.49 9.30 -17.34
N LEU A 19 10.89 10.20 -16.43
CA LEU A 19 10.92 9.89 -15.01
C LEU A 19 9.51 9.62 -14.47
N THR A 20 8.52 10.42 -14.89
CA THR A 20 7.11 10.25 -14.52
C THR A 20 6.55 8.93 -15.05
N ASP A 21 6.83 8.58 -16.30
CA ASP A 21 6.36 7.33 -16.92
C ASP A 21 6.98 6.11 -16.25
N ARG A 22 8.28 6.15 -15.95
CA ARG A 22 8.97 5.05 -15.24
C ARG A 22 8.43 4.85 -13.83
N LEU A 23 8.17 5.94 -13.11
CA LEU A 23 7.56 5.85 -11.78
C LEU A 23 6.12 5.32 -11.88
N THR A 24 5.36 5.78 -12.88
CA THR A 24 3.99 5.30 -13.15
C THR A 24 3.98 3.80 -13.41
N ALA A 25 4.86 3.29 -14.28
CA ALA A 25 4.95 1.87 -14.60
C ALA A 25 5.26 1.03 -13.34
N ARG A 26 6.18 1.48 -12.49
CA ARG A 26 6.48 0.81 -11.22
C ARG A 26 5.28 0.77 -10.28
N LEU A 27 4.58 1.89 -10.09
CA LEU A 27 3.39 1.92 -9.23
C LEU A 27 2.26 1.03 -9.76
N VAL A 28 2.11 0.89 -11.08
CA VAL A 28 1.15 -0.04 -11.69
C VAL A 28 1.51 -1.49 -11.36
N GLU A 29 2.78 -1.87 -11.51
CA GLU A 29 3.26 -3.21 -11.17
C GLU A 29 3.06 -3.52 -9.68
N GLU A 30 3.40 -2.56 -8.79
CA GLU A 30 3.22 -2.70 -7.35
C GLU A 30 1.75 -2.80 -6.96
N ALA A 31 0.88 -1.96 -7.54
CA ALA A 31 -0.57 -2.04 -7.32
C ALA A 31 -1.13 -3.40 -7.74
N ALA A 32 -0.70 -3.94 -8.90
CA ALA A 32 -1.11 -5.25 -9.37
C ALA A 32 -0.62 -6.39 -8.44
N ALA A 33 0.58 -6.28 -7.88
CA ALA A 33 1.10 -7.24 -6.92
C ALA A 33 0.34 -7.21 -5.59
N PHE A 34 -0.05 -6.03 -5.09
CA PHE A 34 -0.92 -5.89 -3.92
C PHE A 34 -2.32 -6.48 -4.18
N GLU A 35 -2.91 -6.17 -5.35
CA GLU A 35 -4.21 -6.73 -5.78
C GLU A 35 -4.17 -8.26 -5.94
N SER A 36 -3.01 -8.81 -6.33
CA SER A 36 -2.80 -10.25 -6.49
C SER A 36 -2.38 -10.97 -5.20
N HIS A 37 -2.44 -10.31 -4.04
CA HIS A 37 -2.02 -10.85 -2.74
C HIS A 37 -0.56 -11.32 -2.70
N ARG A 38 0.35 -10.62 -3.41
CA ARG A 38 1.79 -10.91 -3.44
C ARG A 38 2.64 -9.73 -2.91
N PRO A 39 2.42 -9.25 -1.67
CA PRO A 39 3.15 -8.11 -1.12
C PRO A 39 4.67 -8.33 -1.00
N GLN A 40 5.11 -9.59 -0.94
CA GLN A 40 6.53 -9.95 -0.90
C GLN A 40 7.30 -9.55 -2.17
N ASP A 41 6.64 -9.52 -3.33
CA ASP A 41 7.29 -9.14 -4.59
C ASP A 41 7.54 -7.62 -4.63
N VAL A 42 6.65 -6.84 -4.01
CA VAL A 42 6.79 -5.39 -3.84
C VAL A 42 7.91 -5.04 -2.87
N ALA A 43 8.07 -5.82 -1.80
CA ALA A 43 9.11 -5.59 -0.81
C ALA A 43 10.53 -5.60 -1.42
N ALA A 44 10.75 -6.41 -2.45
CA ALA A 44 12.02 -6.47 -3.18
C ALA A 44 12.28 -5.24 -4.07
N THR A 45 11.24 -4.56 -4.54
CA THR A 45 11.34 -3.41 -5.46
C THR A 45 11.20 -2.06 -4.77
N LEU A 46 10.73 -2.05 -3.52
CA LEU A 46 10.38 -0.83 -2.78
C LEU A 46 11.52 0.18 -2.68
N ALA A 47 12.76 -0.27 -2.48
CA ALA A 47 13.93 0.62 -2.40
C ALA A 47 14.17 1.37 -3.73
N ALA A 48 14.08 0.66 -4.87
CA ALA A 48 14.24 1.27 -6.18
C ALA A 48 13.10 2.25 -6.50
N THR A 49 11.87 1.94 -6.09
CA THR A 49 10.73 2.84 -6.23
C THR A 49 10.89 4.10 -5.36
N GLN A 50 11.40 3.97 -4.13
CA GLN A 50 11.72 5.10 -3.27
C GLN A 50 12.79 6.02 -3.87
N ASP A 51 13.84 5.45 -4.46
CA ASP A 51 14.90 6.24 -5.12
C ASP A 51 14.35 7.02 -6.33
N LEU A 52 13.51 6.38 -7.14
CA LEU A 52 12.83 7.03 -8.27
C LEU A 52 11.86 8.13 -7.80
N ALA A 53 11.06 7.88 -6.76
CA ALA A 53 10.16 8.87 -6.19
C ALA A 53 10.92 10.08 -5.61
N ASN A 54 12.06 9.83 -4.97
CA ASN A 54 12.92 10.89 -4.47
C ASN A 54 13.54 11.71 -5.61
N ALA A 55 13.95 11.07 -6.71
CA ALA A 55 14.44 11.73 -7.90
C ALA A 55 13.35 12.60 -8.55
N TYR A 56 12.13 12.07 -8.70
CA TYR A 56 10.97 12.82 -9.19
C TYR A 56 10.73 14.06 -8.33
N ARG A 57 10.64 13.88 -7.00
CA ARG A 57 10.35 14.99 -6.07
C ARG A 57 11.38 16.10 -6.18
N ARG A 58 12.67 15.76 -6.31
CA ARG A 58 13.74 16.75 -6.48
C ARG A 58 13.58 17.52 -7.80
N GLU A 59 13.34 16.83 -8.91
CA GLU A 59 13.28 17.51 -10.21
C GLU A 59 11.99 18.33 -10.36
N SER A 60 10.86 17.83 -9.87
CA SER A 60 9.62 18.60 -9.78
C SER A 60 9.77 19.84 -8.90
N ALA A 61 10.47 19.73 -7.75
CA ALA A 61 10.75 20.89 -6.90
C ALA A 61 11.65 21.92 -7.60
N ARG A 62 12.66 21.47 -8.36
CA ARG A 62 13.53 22.36 -9.14
C ARG A 62 12.77 23.10 -10.23
N VAL A 63 11.89 22.41 -10.97
CA VAL A 63 11.04 23.03 -11.99
C VAL A 63 10.05 24.01 -11.37
N LYS A 64 9.50 23.69 -10.20
CA LYS A 64 8.62 24.61 -9.45
C LYS A 64 9.37 25.85 -8.95
N ALA A 65 10.61 25.69 -8.51
CA ALA A 65 11.46 26.80 -8.06
C ALA A 65 11.94 27.69 -9.21
N ASP A 66 12.14 27.12 -10.40
CA ASP A 66 12.54 27.84 -11.61
C ASP A 66 11.67 27.45 -12.82
N PRO A 67 10.45 28.01 -12.93
CA PRO A 67 9.56 27.78 -14.07
C PRO A 67 10.13 28.33 -15.40
N ALA A 68 11.03 29.32 -15.33
CA ALA A 68 11.67 29.90 -16.52
C ALA A 68 12.57 28.88 -17.23
N SER A 69 13.08 27.87 -16.52
CA SER A 69 13.90 26.80 -17.11
C SER A 69 13.17 25.90 -18.11
N ILE A 70 11.83 25.84 -18.05
CA ILE A 70 10.99 25.06 -18.98
C ILE A 70 10.09 25.93 -19.86
N ALA A 71 9.98 27.23 -19.56
CA ALA A 71 9.18 28.17 -20.32
C ALA A 71 9.53 28.24 -21.82
N PRO A 72 10.80 28.12 -22.26
CA PRO A 72 11.16 28.08 -23.68
C PRO A 72 10.73 26.80 -24.40
N ALA A 73 10.33 25.75 -23.68
CA ALA A 73 9.94 24.49 -24.33
C ALA A 73 8.67 24.69 -25.20
N PRO A 74 8.59 23.99 -26.35
CA PRO A 74 7.41 24.02 -27.20
C PRO A 74 6.14 23.65 -26.43
N LEU A 75 5.01 24.26 -26.82
CA LEU A 75 3.72 24.00 -26.17
C LEU A 75 3.34 22.50 -26.19
N ALA A 76 3.66 21.80 -27.28
CA ALA A 76 3.41 20.36 -27.40
C ALA A 76 4.11 19.54 -26.29
N GLU A 77 5.36 19.87 -25.97
CA GLU A 77 6.15 19.18 -24.94
C GLU A 77 5.61 19.48 -23.54
N ARG A 78 5.23 20.74 -23.27
CA ARG A 78 4.61 21.11 -22.00
C ARG A 78 3.25 20.42 -21.80
N ASN A 79 2.44 20.31 -22.86
CA ASN A 79 1.19 19.58 -22.81
C ASN A 79 1.40 18.07 -22.61
N ALA A 80 2.44 17.50 -23.21
CA ALA A 80 2.82 16.10 -22.98
C ALA A 80 3.18 15.86 -21.51
N LEU A 81 3.93 16.78 -20.89
CA LEU A 81 4.23 16.74 -19.47
C LEU A 81 2.97 16.80 -18.59
N ILE A 82 2.05 17.72 -18.88
CA ILE A 82 0.77 17.81 -18.15
C ILE A 82 0.02 16.48 -18.21
N LYS A 83 -0.12 15.90 -19.41
CA LYS A 83 -0.81 14.63 -19.61
C LYS A 83 -0.13 13.46 -18.86
N ALA A 84 1.20 13.43 -18.86
CA ALA A 84 1.96 12.44 -18.09
C ALA A 84 1.69 12.57 -16.59
N THR A 85 1.66 13.81 -16.06
CA THR A 85 1.35 14.05 -14.64
C THR A 85 -0.09 13.70 -14.26
N GLU A 86 -1.08 13.98 -15.11
CA GLU A 86 -2.48 13.60 -14.87
C GLU A 86 -2.64 12.07 -14.81
N THR A 87 -1.97 11.36 -15.72
CA THR A 87 -1.96 9.89 -15.73
C THR A 87 -1.33 9.34 -14.45
N PHE A 88 -0.20 9.91 -14.04
CA PHE A 88 0.49 9.55 -12.81
C PHE A 88 -0.37 9.76 -11.55
N GLU A 89 -1.09 10.88 -11.45
CA GLU A 89 -2.01 11.15 -10.33
C GLU A 89 -3.15 10.12 -10.23
N GLY A 90 -3.69 9.71 -11.39
CA GLY A 90 -4.68 8.63 -11.46
C GLY A 90 -4.14 7.30 -10.94
N ILE A 91 -2.91 6.95 -11.31
CA ILE A 91 -2.24 5.72 -10.84
C ILE A 91 -1.89 5.80 -9.35
N LEU A 92 -1.42 6.94 -8.84
CA LEU A 92 -1.17 7.14 -7.42
C LEU A 92 -2.42 6.86 -6.57
N THR A 93 -3.58 7.33 -7.04
CA THR A 93 -4.86 7.09 -6.37
C THR A 93 -5.24 5.62 -6.34
N ARG A 94 -4.96 4.87 -7.42
CA ARG A 94 -5.17 3.42 -7.45
C ARG A 94 -4.20 2.71 -6.50
N HIS A 95 -2.92 3.07 -6.54
CA HIS A 95 -1.88 2.46 -5.74
C HIS A 95 -2.12 2.65 -4.24
N SER A 96 -2.53 3.84 -3.81
CA SER A 96 -2.88 4.08 -2.40
C SER A 96 -4.04 3.21 -1.92
N ARG A 97 -5.08 3.04 -2.76
CA ARG A 97 -6.20 2.12 -2.47
C ARG A 97 -5.74 0.67 -2.36
N ALA A 98 -4.82 0.23 -3.22
CA ALA A 98 -4.28 -1.13 -3.18
C ALA A 98 -3.48 -1.39 -1.88
N ILE A 99 -2.67 -0.42 -1.44
CA ILE A 99 -1.94 -0.49 -0.16
C ILE A 99 -2.91 -0.57 1.02
N GLU A 100 -3.92 0.30 1.07
CA GLU A 100 -4.91 0.30 2.16
C GLU A 100 -5.70 -1.01 2.20
N ALA A 101 -6.08 -1.57 1.05
CA ALA A 101 -6.72 -2.88 0.97
C ALA A 101 -5.82 -4.00 1.51
N ALA A 102 -4.55 -4.03 1.12
CA ALA A 102 -3.57 -5.01 1.60
C ALA A 102 -3.35 -4.90 3.13
N ARG A 103 -3.36 -3.66 3.66
CA ARG A 103 -3.28 -3.40 5.09
C ARG A 103 -4.49 -3.92 5.86
N VAL A 104 -5.70 -3.59 5.41
CA VAL A 104 -6.96 -4.04 6.04
C VAL A 104 -7.06 -5.56 6.05
N VAL A 105 -6.68 -6.23 4.96
CA VAL A 105 -6.66 -7.71 4.89
C VAL A 105 -5.65 -8.29 5.89
N SER A 106 -4.46 -7.70 6.00
CA SER A 106 -3.43 -8.16 6.94
C SER A 106 -3.87 -7.99 8.40
N GLU A 107 -4.45 -6.84 8.75
CA GLU A 107 -4.99 -6.57 10.09
C GLU A 107 -6.17 -7.49 10.42
N GLY A 108 -7.05 -7.74 9.45
CA GLY A 108 -8.18 -8.68 9.58
C GLY A 108 -7.72 -10.11 9.82
N LEU A 109 -6.75 -10.62 9.05
CA LEU A 109 -6.17 -11.96 9.24
C LEU A 109 -5.54 -12.11 10.63
N VAL A 110 -4.76 -11.11 11.07
CA VAL A 110 -4.17 -11.12 12.42
C VAL A 110 -5.25 -11.11 13.50
N ARG A 111 -6.30 -10.30 13.33
CA ARG A 111 -7.44 -10.27 14.26
C ARG A 111 -8.17 -11.61 14.30
N THR A 112 -8.46 -12.22 13.15
CA THR A 112 -9.10 -13.54 13.08
C THR A 112 -8.21 -14.63 13.69
N ILE A 113 -6.89 -14.60 13.45
CA ILE A 113 -5.95 -15.52 14.12
C ILE A 113 -5.93 -15.27 15.63
N ALA A 114 -5.92 -14.02 16.08
CA ALA A 114 -5.94 -13.68 17.50
C ALA A 114 -7.25 -14.12 18.17
N GLU A 115 -8.39 -13.94 17.51
CA GLU A 115 -9.71 -14.41 17.95
C GLU A 115 -9.78 -15.94 17.98
N GLU A 116 -9.24 -16.63 16.96
CA GLU A 116 -9.17 -18.09 16.89
C GLU A 116 -8.24 -18.67 17.97
N VAL A 117 -7.08 -18.07 18.19
CA VAL A 117 -6.14 -18.47 19.27
C VAL A 117 -6.75 -18.18 20.65
N ALA A 118 -7.45 -17.07 20.82
CA ALA A 118 -8.18 -16.78 22.05
C ALA A 118 -9.31 -17.80 22.29
N GLY A 119 -10.07 -18.17 21.24
CA GLY A 119 -11.09 -19.21 21.28
C GLY A 119 -10.53 -20.59 21.62
N GLN A 120 -9.38 -20.96 21.05
CA GLN A 120 -8.70 -22.24 21.34
C GLN A 120 -8.14 -22.30 22.77
N ARG A 121 -7.74 -21.17 23.37
CA ARG A 121 -7.31 -21.10 24.78
C ARG A 121 -8.47 -21.22 25.78
N VAL A 122 -9.73 -21.05 25.35
CA VAL A 122 -10.93 -21.19 26.20
C VAL A 122 -11.46 -22.62 26.25
N SER A 123 -10.67 -23.61 25.81
CA SER A 123 -10.88 -25.00 26.22
C SER A 123 -9.91 -25.38 27.35
N PRO A 124 -10.26 -25.17 28.63
CA PRO A 124 -9.67 -25.99 29.68
C PRO A 124 -10.13 -27.41 29.42
N SER A 125 -9.25 -28.23 28.85
CA SER A 125 -9.35 -29.68 28.95
C SER A 125 -9.42 -30.01 30.44
N ALA A 126 -10.63 -30.24 30.92
CA ALA A 126 -10.93 -30.76 32.23
C ALA A 126 -10.53 -32.23 32.30
N TYR A 127 -9.24 -32.52 32.16
CA TYR A 127 -8.64 -33.80 32.53
C TYR A 127 -7.23 -33.53 33.03
N GLY A 128 -7.12 -33.29 34.34
CA GLY A 128 -5.83 -33.36 35.02
C GLY A 128 -5.30 -34.79 34.95
N ALA A 129 -3.97 -34.94 34.84
CA ALA A 129 -3.25 -36.22 34.80
C ALA A 129 -3.38 -37.09 36.08
N SER A 130 -4.36 -36.81 36.93
CA SER A 130 -4.71 -37.57 38.14
C SER A 130 -6.20 -37.97 38.24
N GLY A 131 -6.97 -37.83 37.15
CA GLY A 131 -8.27 -38.50 37.02
C GLY A 131 -9.29 -38.19 38.13
N ARG A 132 -9.43 -36.93 38.55
CA ARG A 132 -10.52 -36.51 39.43
C ARG A 132 -11.29 -35.36 38.83
N ALA A 133 -12.56 -35.63 38.48
CA ALA A 133 -13.53 -34.60 38.16
C ALA A 133 -13.81 -33.78 39.42
N ASN A 134 -13.68 -32.45 39.34
CA ASN A 134 -14.26 -31.58 40.36
C ASN A 134 -15.77 -31.72 40.26
N ALA A 135 -16.36 -32.40 41.24
CA ALA A 135 -17.80 -32.51 41.37
C ALA A 135 -18.38 -31.10 41.49
N GLY A 136 -19.13 -30.68 40.47
CA GLY A 136 -19.99 -29.52 40.58
C GLY A 136 -20.96 -29.76 41.73
N ASP A 137 -21.02 -28.83 42.68
CA ASP A 137 -22.00 -28.85 43.76
C ASP A 137 -23.39 -28.55 43.14
N SER A 138 -24.03 -29.60 42.64
CA SER A 138 -25.42 -29.60 42.17
C SER A 138 -26.29 -30.28 43.21
N ARG A 139 -26.53 -29.60 44.34
CA ARG A 139 -27.56 -30.00 45.31
C ARG A 139 -28.98 -29.64 44.83
N ALA A 140 -29.34 -30.13 43.66
CA ALA A 140 -30.73 -30.26 43.24
C ALA A 140 -31.21 -31.67 43.61
N VAL A 141 -31.53 -31.88 44.90
CA VAL A 141 -32.32 -33.03 45.34
C VAL A 141 -33.77 -32.57 45.41
N THR A 142 -34.51 -32.91 44.36
CA THR A 142 -35.97 -32.93 44.31
C THR A 142 -36.49 -33.89 45.38
N PHE A 143 -37.21 -33.38 46.39
CA PHE A 143 -38.07 -34.21 47.24
C PHE A 143 -39.50 -34.12 46.73
N ASN A 144 -39.99 -35.25 46.22
CA ASN A 144 -41.34 -35.49 45.75
C ASN A 144 -42.15 -36.11 46.92
N ARG A 145 -43.35 -35.58 47.21
CA ARG A 145 -44.62 -36.32 47.49
C ARG A 145 -45.46 -35.81 48.68
N MET A 146 -46.61 -35.22 48.30
CA MET A 146 -48.00 -35.28 48.81
C MET A 146 -48.33 -35.62 50.28
N ALA A 147 -49.12 -34.75 50.92
CA ALA A 147 -50.46 -35.02 51.47
C ALA A 147 -51.17 -33.68 51.79
#